data_AF-A0A5Q2RG73-F1
#
_entry.id   AF-A0A5Q2RG73-F1
#
_cell.length_a   1.000
_cell.length_b   1.000
_cell.length_c   1.000
_cell.angle_alpha   90.00
_cell.angle_beta   90.00
_cell.angle_gamma   90.00
#
_symmetry.space_group_name_H-M   'P 1'
#
loop_
_entity.id
_entity.type
_entity.pdbx_description
1 polymer ?
#
loop_
_entity_poly.entity_id
_entity_poly.type
_entity_poly.pdbx_seq_one_letter_code
_entity_poly.pdbx_strand_id
1 'polypeptide(L)'
;MGQYLPLVAIGVLAALFGFVNVFMSRMLNPPRPYPAQESPYESGIVPQRDTPERFPVRFYLIAMIFVVFDIEVVFLYPFATVFRELSLFGIVAIVIFAAAVFESFVYLLSKGALDWGPLRVEKASEVVDPGRTSTSTIRKVGLDGRTTEVA
;
A
#
# COMPACT_ATOMS: atom_id res chain seq x y z
N MET A 1 -39.88 -6.40 7.79
CA MET A 1 -39.07 -5.65 8.80
C MET A 1 -38.62 -6.50 9.97
N GLY A 2 -39.44 -7.40 10.54
CA GLY A 2 -39.02 -8.28 11.64
C GLY A 2 -37.83 -9.21 11.33
N GLN A 3 -37.60 -9.55 10.06
CA GLN A 3 -36.47 -10.39 9.62
C GLN A 3 -35.10 -9.69 9.62
N TYR A 4 -35.06 -8.35 9.66
CA TYR A 4 -33.80 -7.60 9.78
C TYR A 4 -33.36 -7.42 11.23
N LEU A 5 -34.29 -7.64 12.18
CA LEU A 5 -34.03 -7.48 13.61
C LEU A 5 -32.92 -8.43 14.11
N PRO A 6 -32.87 -9.72 13.72
CA PRO A 6 -31.74 -10.60 14.03
C PRO A 6 -30.39 -10.12 13.47
N LEU A 7 -30.38 -9.56 12.25
CA LEU A 7 -29.17 -9.07 11.60
C LEU A 7 -28.58 -7.89 12.37
N VAL A 8 -29.42 -6.91 12.71
CA VAL A 8 -29.03 -5.75 13.52
C VAL A 8 -28.64 -6.18 14.92
N ALA A 9 -29.38 -7.10 15.55
CA ALA A 9 -29.08 -7.60 16.88
C ALA A 9 -27.71 -8.28 16.95
N ILE A 10 -27.35 -9.12 15.97
CA ILE A 10 -26.02 -9.74 15.89
C ILE A 10 -24.94 -8.69 15.67
N GLY A 11 -25.17 -7.71 14.79
CA GLY A 11 -24.21 -6.62 14.55
C GLY A 11 -23.93 -5.81 15.82
N VAL A 12 -24.98 -5.46 16.56
CA VAL A 12 -24.87 -4.77 17.85
C VAL A 12 -24.17 -5.64 18.89
N LEU A 13 -24.54 -6.92 18.99
CA LEU A 13 -23.92 -7.85 19.93
C LEU A 13 -22.42 -8.02 19.64
N ALA A 14 -22.02 -8.16 18.37
CA ALA A 14 -20.62 -8.28 17.96
C ALA A 14 -19.82 -7.02 18.31
N ALA A 15 -20.37 -5.83 18.03
CA ALA A 15 -19.75 -4.56 18.38
C ALA A 15 -19.62 -4.41 19.91
N LEU A 16 -20.67 -4.74 20.67
CA LEU A 16 -20.66 -4.70 22.12
C LEU A 16 -19.67 -5.69 22.72
N PHE A 17 -19.60 -6.91 22.18
CA PHE A 17 -18.62 -7.91 22.59
C PHE A 17 -17.18 -7.43 22.36
N GLY A 18 -16.88 -6.89 21.17
CA GLY A 18 -15.57 -6.31 20.87
C GLY A 18 -15.22 -5.15 21.81
N PHE A 19 -16.18 -4.26 22.06
CA PHE A 19 -16.00 -3.13 22.97
C PHE A 19 -15.75 -3.58 24.42
N VAL A 20 -16.57 -4.51 24.95
CA VAL A 20 -16.40 -5.06 26.30
C VAL A 20 -15.05 -5.75 26.43
N ASN A 21 -14.61 -6.50 25.43
CA ASN A 21 -13.32 -7.18 25.47
C ASN A 21 -12.15 -6.18 25.53
N VAL A 22 -12.15 -5.14 24.68
CA VAL A 22 -11.13 -4.08 24.73
C VAL A 22 -11.17 -3.32 26.06
N PHE A 23 -12.37 -3.02 26.56
CA PHE A 23 -12.55 -2.34 27.85
C PHE A 23 -12.03 -3.18 29.02
N MET A 24 -12.40 -4.47 29.06
CA MET A 24 -12.00 -5.39 30.12
C MET A 24 -10.49 -5.67 30.07
N SER A 25 -9.92 -5.80 28.87
CA SER A 25 -8.47 -5.91 28.66
C SER A 25 -7.73 -4.70 29.24
N ARG A 26 -8.23 -3.47 29.02
CA ARG A 26 -7.64 -2.25 29.60
C ARG A 26 -7.79 -2.16 31.11
N MET A 27 -8.92 -2.62 31.67
CA MET A 27 -9.17 -2.56 33.11
C MET A 27 -8.34 -3.59 33.90
N LEU A 28 -8.14 -4.78 33.31
CA LEU A 28 -7.36 -5.87 33.92
C LEU A 28 -5.85 -5.69 33.77
N ASN A 29 -5.40 -4.94 32.75
CA ASN A 29 -3.97 -4.74 32.50
C ASN A 29 -3.39 -3.68 33.47
N PRO A 30 -2.37 -4.02 34.29
CA PRO A 30 -1.67 -3.04 35.11
C PRO A 30 -0.94 -2.02 34.22
N PRO A 31 -1.21 -0.71 34.32
CA PRO A 31 -0.52 0.28 33.53
C PRO A 31 0.93 0.40 34.00
N ARG A 32 1.88 -0.09 33.20
CA ARG A 32 3.32 0.08 33.41
C ARG A 32 3.98 0.66 32.15
N PRO A 33 3.65 1.91 31.77
CA PRO A 33 4.23 2.53 30.60
C PRO A 33 5.73 2.74 30.81
N TYR A 34 6.54 2.29 29.86
CA TYR A 34 7.97 2.59 29.81
C TYR A 34 8.29 3.23 28.45
N PRO A 35 9.17 4.24 28.37
CA PRO A 35 9.41 5.00 27.13
C PRO A 35 9.78 4.15 25.92
N ALA A 36 10.48 3.04 26.12
CA ALA A 36 10.84 2.11 25.04
C ALA A 36 9.67 1.23 24.55
N GLN A 37 8.58 1.10 25.32
CA GLN A 37 7.35 0.39 24.89
C GLN A 37 6.54 1.24 23.92
N GLU A 38 6.51 2.54 24.19
CA GLU A 38 5.67 3.51 23.51
C GLU A 38 6.38 4.12 22.29
N SER A 39 7.70 3.94 22.19
CA SER A 39 8.47 4.35 21.02
C SER A 39 8.13 3.49 19.79
N PRO A 40 8.03 4.09 18.59
CA PRO A 40 7.95 3.35 17.33
C PRO A 40 9.04 2.29 17.20
N TYR A 41 8.68 1.15 16.59
CA TYR A 41 9.62 0.06 16.38
C TYR A 41 10.62 0.38 15.26
N GLU A 42 11.89 0.61 15.62
CA GLU A 42 13.00 0.84 14.68
C GLU A 42 14.20 -0.08 14.96
N SER A 43 13.96 -1.35 15.31
CA SER A 43 15.02 -2.33 15.61
C SER A 43 16.02 -1.90 16.69
N GLY A 44 15.59 -1.06 17.65
CA GLY A 44 16.43 -0.56 18.75
C GLY A 44 17.17 0.75 18.45
N ILE A 45 16.96 1.34 17.27
CA ILE A 45 17.45 2.68 16.93
C ILE A 45 16.50 3.73 17.52
N VAL A 46 17.05 4.86 17.97
CA VAL A 46 16.24 5.96 18.47
C VAL A 46 15.50 6.60 17.29
N PRO A 47 14.15 6.63 17.31
CA PRO A 47 13.37 7.08 16.18
C PRO A 47 13.68 8.52 15.83
N GLN A 48 14.16 8.72 14.60
CA GLN A 48 14.46 10.03 14.05
C GLN A 48 13.32 10.46 13.12
N ARG A 49 12.97 11.74 13.14
CA ARG A 49 11.97 12.27 12.21
C ARG A 49 12.59 12.32 10.81
N ASP A 50 12.26 11.31 10.01
CA ASP A 50 12.60 11.32 8.59
C ASP A 50 11.82 12.39 7.83
N THR A 51 12.40 12.86 6.73
CA THR A 51 11.69 13.76 5.82
C THR A 51 10.49 13.01 5.23
N PRO A 52 9.27 13.59 5.20
CA PRO A 52 8.10 12.92 4.65
C PRO A 52 8.36 12.46 3.21
N GLU A 53 8.42 11.15 3.00
CA GLU A 53 8.51 10.58 1.67
C GLU A 53 7.11 10.53 1.03
N ARG A 54 7.06 10.69 -0.30
CA ARG A 54 5.80 10.57 -1.04
C ARG A 54 5.42 9.10 -1.10
N PHE A 55 4.22 8.78 -0.61
CA PHE A 55 3.67 7.46 -0.83
C PHE A 55 3.51 7.19 -2.33
N PRO A 56 3.85 5.98 -2.80
CA PRO A 56 3.82 5.66 -4.22
C PRO A 56 2.37 5.60 -4.72
N VAL A 57 2.11 6.18 -5.90
CA VAL A 57 0.77 6.30 -6.50
C VAL A 57 0.16 4.94 -6.89
N ARG A 58 0.95 3.87 -6.90
CA ARG A 58 0.51 2.51 -7.22
C ARG A 58 -0.71 2.04 -6.40
N PHE A 59 -0.82 2.43 -5.14
CA PHE A 59 -1.98 2.08 -4.30
C PHE A 59 -3.28 2.72 -4.81
N TYR A 60 -3.20 3.92 -5.37
CA TYR A 60 -4.33 4.61 -5.98
C TYR A 60 -4.82 3.89 -7.24
N LEU A 61 -3.90 3.40 -8.09
CA LEU A 61 -4.28 2.66 -9.30
C LEU A 61 -5.06 1.39 -8.96
N ILE A 62 -4.61 0.61 -7.97
CA ILE A 62 -5.32 -0.58 -7.49
C ILE A 62 -6.72 -0.21 -6.98
N ALA A 63 -6.80 0.83 -6.14
CA ALA A 63 -8.07 1.26 -5.55
C ALA A 63 -9.07 1.72 -6.62
N MET A 64 -8.60 2.47 -7.62
CA MET A 64 -9.42 2.92 -8.74
C MET A 64 -9.98 1.74 -9.55
N ILE A 65 -9.13 0.75 -9.86
CA ILE A 65 -9.56 -0.48 -10.56
C ILE A 65 -10.60 -1.24 -9.74
N PHE A 66 -10.34 -1.40 -8.45
CA PHE A 66 -11.25 -2.08 -7.54
C PHE A 66 -12.64 -1.42 -7.52
N VAL A 67 -12.70 -0.09 -7.44
CA VAL A 67 -13.97 0.65 -7.45
C VAL A 67 -14.74 0.44 -8.76
N VAL A 68 -14.04 0.46 -9.91
CA VAL A 68 -14.69 0.22 -11.22
C VAL A 68 -15.24 -1.19 -11.31
N PHE A 69 -14.47 -2.19 -10.87
CA PHE A 69 -14.90 -3.58 -10.86
C PHE A 69 -16.04 -3.84 -9.84
N ASP A 70 -16.02 -3.19 -8.68
CA ASP A 70 -17.10 -3.28 -7.69
C ASP A 70 -18.42 -2.74 -8.24
N ILE A 71 -18.36 -1.63 -8.98
CA ILE A 71 -19.53 -1.09 -9.69
C ILE A 71 -20.08 -2.09 -10.72
N GLU A 72 -19.21 -2.81 -11.44
CA GLU A 72 -19.63 -3.87 -12.37
C GLU A 72 -20.41 -4.98 -11.65
N VAL A 73 -19.93 -5.42 -10.49
CA VAL A 73 -20.61 -6.43 -9.65
C VAL A 73 -21.96 -5.92 -9.13
N VAL A 74 -22.05 -4.65 -8.74
CA VAL A 74 -23.33 -4.04 -8.34
C VAL A 74 -24.36 -4.08 -9.48
N PHE A 75 -23.94 -3.96 -10.75
CA PHE A 75 -24.84 -4.14 -11.90
C PHE A 75 -25.18 -5.60 -12.19
N LEU A 76 -24.30 -6.55 -11.87
CA LEU A 76 -24.57 -7.98 -12.00
C LEU A 76 -25.64 -8.47 -11.00
N TYR A 77 -25.75 -7.85 -9.83
CA TYR A 77 -26.72 -8.22 -8.80
C TYR A 77 -28.19 -8.21 -9.27
N PRO A 78 -28.74 -7.09 -9.78
CA PRO A 78 -30.12 -7.06 -10.26
C PRO A 78 -30.30 -7.98 -11.47
N PHE A 79 -29.31 -8.09 -12.35
CA PHE A 79 -29.37 -9.06 -13.45
C PHE A 79 -29.54 -10.50 -12.93
N ALA A 80 -28.79 -10.88 -11.90
CA ALA A 80 -28.88 -12.21 -11.31
C ALA A 80 -30.25 -12.50 -10.66
N THR A 81 -30.92 -11.47 -10.12
CA THR A 81 -32.25 -11.66 -9.50
C THR A 81 -33.36 -11.81 -10.53
N VAL A 82 -33.29 -11.14 -11.69
CA VAL A 82 -34.32 -11.20 -12.75
C VAL A 82 -33.92 -12.05 -13.97
N PHE A 83 -32.81 -12.79 -13.87
CA PHE A 83 -32.25 -13.60 -14.96
C PHE A 83 -33.29 -14.46 -15.71
N ARG A 84 -34.24 -15.05 -14.97
CA ARG A 84 -35.28 -15.91 -15.53
C ARG A 84 -36.25 -15.19 -16.47
N GLU A 85 -36.48 -13.90 -16.25
CA GLU A 85 -37.38 -13.07 -17.05
C GLU A 85 -36.68 -12.56 -18.32
N LEU A 86 -35.40 -12.20 -18.20
CA LEU A 86 -34.62 -11.68 -19.33
C LEU A 86 -34.09 -12.78 -20.27
N SER A 87 -33.94 -14.02 -19.78
CA SER A 87 -33.47 -15.17 -20.55
C SER A 87 -32.19 -14.87 -21.37
N LEU A 88 -32.17 -15.24 -22.64
CA LEU A 88 -31.00 -15.12 -23.52
C LEU A 88 -30.64 -13.66 -23.82
N PHE A 89 -31.63 -12.77 -23.90
CA PHE A 89 -31.40 -11.34 -24.12
C PHE A 89 -30.58 -10.73 -22.98
N GLY A 90 -30.92 -11.05 -21.73
CA GLY A 90 -30.17 -10.56 -20.58
C GLY A 90 -28.72 -11.07 -20.54
N ILE A 91 -28.50 -12.33 -20.92
CA ILE A 91 -27.15 -12.90 -21.02
C ILE A 91 -26.32 -12.12 -22.04
N VAL A 92 -26.86 -11.87 -23.23
CA VAL A 92 -26.13 -11.13 -24.25
C VAL A 92 -25.83 -9.70 -23.79
N ALA A 93 -26.82 -9.02 -23.20
CA ALA A 93 -26.64 -7.67 -22.68
C ALA A 93 -25.56 -7.58 -21.59
N ILE A 94 -25.57 -8.52 -20.63
CA ILE A 94 -24.61 -8.51 -19.52
C ILE A 94 -23.19 -8.89 -19.99
N VAL A 95 -23.07 -9.79 -20.97
CA VAL A 95 -21.78 -10.16 -21.56
C VAL A 95 -21.19 -8.99 -22.33
N ILE A 96 -21.99 -8.25 -23.09
CA ILE A 96 -21.53 -7.04 -23.79
C ILE A 96 -21.09 -5.96 -22.79
N PHE A 97 -21.88 -5.75 -21.73
CA PHE A 97 -21.54 -4.82 -20.65
C PHE A 97 -20.23 -5.19 -19.95
N ALA A 98 -20.10 -6.45 -19.51
CA ALA A 98 -18.90 -6.96 -18.87
C ALA A 98 -17.68 -6.88 -19.80
N ALA A 99 -17.83 -7.25 -21.08
CA ALA A 99 -16.74 -7.18 -22.05
C ALA A 99 -16.21 -5.75 -22.24
N ALA A 100 -17.07 -4.75 -22.29
CA ALA A 100 -16.67 -3.35 -22.44
C ALA A 100 -15.85 -2.83 -21.24
N VAL A 101 -16.23 -3.20 -20.01
CA VAL A 101 -15.49 -2.86 -18.80
C VAL A 101 -14.21 -3.68 -18.68
N PHE A 102 -14.29 -4.98 -18.97
CA PHE A 102 -13.18 -5.92 -18.93
C PHE A 102 -12.07 -5.54 -19.92
N GLU A 103 -12.41 -5.04 -21.12
CA GLU A 103 -11.43 -4.50 -22.07
C GLU A 103 -10.60 -3.38 -21.45
N SER A 104 -11.25 -2.45 -20.74
CA SER A 104 -10.58 -1.34 -20.06
C SER A 104 -9.65 -1.84 -18.95
N PHE A 105 -10.07 -2.88 -18.21
CA PHE A 105 -9.24 -3.54 -17.20
C PHE A 105 -7.99 -4.18 -17.82
N VAL A 106 -8.15 -4.95 -18.90
CA VAL A 106 -7.04 -5.59 -19.64
C VAL A 106 -6.06 -4.55 -20.20
N TYR A 107 -6.57 -3.44 -20.73
CA TYR A 107 -5.75 -2.33 -21.19
C TYR A 107 -4.88 -1.78 -20.06
N LEU A 108 -5.47 -1.56 -18.89
CA LEU A 108 -4.77 -0.97 -17.75
C LEU A 108 -3.71 -1.94 -17.17
N LEU A 109 -3.99 -3.24 -17.16
CA LEU A 109 -3.01 -4.28 -16.85
C LEU A 109 -1.82 -4.25 -17.83
N SER A 110 -2.12 -4.14 -19.12
CA SER A 110 -1.09 -4.08 -20.17
C SER A 110 -0.21 -2.83 -20.06
N LYS A 111 -0.71 -1.76 -19.41
CA LYS A 111 0.04 -0.54 -19.10
C LYS A 111 0.84 -0.60 -17.80
N GLY A 112 0.89 -1.74 -17.13
CA GLY A 112 1.69 -1.92 -15.92
C GLY A 112 1.05 -1.33 -14.67
N ALA A 113 -0.29 -1.21 -14.61
CA ALA A 113 -0.95 -0.75 -13.38
C ALA A 113 -0.71 -1.64 -12.15
N LEU A 114 -0.26 -2.89 -12.36
CA LEU A 114 0.13 -3.84 -11.33
C LEU A 114 1.66 -4.05 -11.22
N ASP A 115 2.49 -3.24 -11.91
CA ASP A 115 3.95 -3.43 -11.90
C ASP A 115 4.57 -2.99 -10.57
N TRP A 116 4.75 -3.94 -9.63
CA TRP A 116 5.42 -3.72 -8.34
C TRP A 116 6.95 -3.85 -8.41
N GLY A 117 7.49 -3.94 -9.63
CA GLY A 117 8.93 -3.96 -9.84
C GLY A 117 9.62 -2.73 -9.21
N PRO A 118 10.91 -2.85 -8.86
CA PRO A 118 11.67 -1.71 -8.36
C PRO A 118 11.50 -0.56 -9.34
N LEU A 119 11.03 0.59 -8.83
CA LEU A 119 11.00 1.82 -9.61
C LEU A 119 12.39 1.95 -10.21
N ARG A 120 12.48 1.97 -11.54
CA ARG A 120 13.74 2.25 -12.22
C ARG A 120 14.05 3.69 -11.86
N VAL A 121 14.72 3.86 -10.72
CA VAL A 121 15.46 5.05 -10.41
C VAL A 121 16.47 5.10 -11.53
N GLU A 122 16.17 5.84 -12.58
CA GLU A 122 17.23 6.38 -13.42
C GLU A 122 18.17 6.98 -12.39
N LYS A 123 19.35 6.36 -12.24
CA LYS A 123 20.40 6.89 -11.39
C LYS A 123 20.54 8.32 -11.87
N ALA A 124 19.99 9.26 -11.12
CA ALA A 124 20.15 10.68 -11.37
C ALA A 124 21.64 10.82 -11.59
N SER A 125 22.00 11.19 -12.82
CA SER A 125 23.36 11.10 -13.35
C SER A 125 24.30 11.40 -12.22
N GLU A 126 25.14 10.42 -11.85
CA GLU A 126 26.19 10.60 -10.87
C GLU A 126 26.75 11.98 -11.14
N VAL A 127 26.50 12.93 -10.23
CA VAL A 127 26.95 14.31 -10.41
C VAL A 127 28.46 14.19 -10.23
N VAL A 128 29.11 13.82 -11.32
CA VAL A 128 30.55 13.79 -11.46
C VAL A 128 30.91 15.25 -11.45
N ASP A 129 31.17 15.75 -10.24
CA ASP A 129 31.76 17.06 -10.04
C ASP A 129 32.96 17.17 -10.98
N PRO A 130 33.02 18.15 -11.91
CA PRO A 130 34.13 18.29 -12.83
C PRO A 130 35.48 18.51 -12.14
N GLY A 131 35.51 18.76 -10.82
CA GLY A 131 36.71 18.75 -9.97
C GLY A 131 37.12 17.38 -9.40
N ARG A 132 36.34 16.31 -9.62
CA ARG A 132 36.57 14.96 -9.08
C ARG A 132 37.73 14.27 -9.80
N THR A 133 38.94 14.60 -9.39
CA THR A 133 40.17 13.88 -9.75
C THR A 133 40.36 12.67 -8.84
N SER A 134 40.93 11.59 -9.38
CA SER A 134 41.24 10.32 -8.67
C SER A 134 42.15 10.49 -7.43
N THR A 135 42.69 11.69 -7.23
CA THR A 135 43.60 12.05 -6.15
C THR A 135 42.88 12.44 -4.85
N SER A 136 41.65 12.94 -4.92
CA SER A 136 40.89 13.44 -3.74
C SER A 136 40.25 12.31 -2.91
N THR A 137 39.89 11.20 -3.54
CA THR A 137 39.19 10.10 -2.86
C THR A 137 40.13 9.17 -2.10
N ILE A 138 41.43 9.18 -2.41
CA ILE A 138 42.41 8.32 -1.73
C ILE A 138 43.00 9.10 -0.56
N ARG A 139 42.54 8.82 0.66
CA ARG A 139 43.26 9.21 1.87
C ARG A 139 44.61 8.48 1.86
N LYS A 140 45.69 9.15 1.45
CA LYS A 140 47.05 8.63 1.55
C LYS A 140 47.44 8.56 3.02
N VAL A 141 47.26 7.40 3.63
CA VAL A 141 47.72 7.09 4.99
C VAL A 141 49.14 6.53 4.94
N GLY A 142 50.03 7.00 5.82
CA GLY A 142 51.38 6.46 5.98
C GLY A 142 52.53 7.22 5.29
N LEU A 143 52.47 8.55 5.20
CA LEU A 143 53.60 9.37 4.71
C LEU A 143 54.52 9.91 5.82
N ASP A 144 54.23 9.64 7.09
CA ASP A 144 55.06 10.09 8.20
C ASP A 144 56.40 9.34 8.20
N GLY A 145 57.50 10.09 8.01
CA GLY A 145 58.88 9.57 8.13
C GLY A 145 59.71 9.50 6.84
N ARG A 146 59.21 9.95 5.69
CA ARG A 146 60.05 10.10 4.48
C ARG A 146 60.64 11.51 4.42
N THR A 147 61.90 11.66 4.84
CA THR A 147 62.73 12.82 4.50
C THR A 147 62.89 12.86 2.98
N THR A 148 62.19 13.78 2.32
CA THR A 148 62.48 14.13 0.94
C THR A 148 63.71 15.02 0.98
N GLU A 149 64.88 14.38 0.97
CA GLU A 149 66.14 15.08 0.73
C GLU A 149 66.11 15.54 -0.74
N VAL A 150 66.02 16.84 -0.91
CA VAL A 150 65.97 17.52 -2.21
C VAL A 150 67.39 17.53 -2.78
N ALA A 151 67.53 17.00 -3.99
CA ALA A 151 68.60 17.31 -4.94
C ALA A 151 67.97 17.64 -6.29
#